data_AF-A7I5G3-F1
#
_entry.id   AF-A7I5G3-F1
#
_cell.length_a   1.000
_cell.length_b   1.000
_cell.length_c   1.000
_cell.angle_alpha   90.00
_cell.angle_beta   90.00
_cell.angle_gamma   90.00
#
_symmetry.space_group_name_H-M   'P 1'
#
loop_
_entity.id
_entity.type
_entity.pdbx_description
1 polymer ?
#
loop_
_entity_poly.entity_id
_entity_poly.type
_entity_poly.pdbx_seq_one_letter_code
_entity_poly.pdbx_strand_id
1 'polypeptide(L)'
;MPKFCPSCGMPLPDENAQNCLECGAVVRPPVPEKTEIRDPWVAVILSFFCAGWGQWYNGSTLGGLKFFLASLGLGILALALTFTSIVSSPVSGIMGLAFIAVLVLLGVWIYGMYDSWTMAEKINRGETGFTGKSGMFWLPVILIILVPVLLFVSAFVATMVFATAGSVQHTKVVAVTAYRPDAGHIVITYQGGQDAASLQSISVTDNGAVAGGITIPAGRGLTSLPVGMNTTVPASTQASNHIVVTGLFSDGTSQVILDITL
;
A
#
# COMPACT_ATOMS: atom_id res chain seq x y z
N MET A 1 -38.57 -57.47 -20.57
CA MET A 1 -39.87 -57.93 -21.13
C MET A 1 -40.39 -56.80 -22.01
N PRO A 2 -40.93 -57.05 -23.21
CA PRO A 2 -41.42 -55.98 -24.07
C PRO A 2 -42.54 -55.21 -23.34
N LYS A 3 -42.45 -53.89 -23.32
CA LYS A 3 -43.50 -53.02 -22.80
C LYS A 3 -44.56 -52.83 -23.87
N PHE A 4 -45.82 -52.87 -23.49
CA PHE A 4 -46.96 -52.67 -24.38
C PHE A 4 -47.52 -51.26 -24.20
N CYS A 5 -48.04 -50.68 -25.28
CA CYS A 5 -48.71 -49.38 -25.23
C CYS A 5 -50.00 -49.49 -24.39
N PRO A 6 -50.21 -48.63 -23.37
CA PRO A 6 -51.42 -48.67 -22.54
C PRO A 6 -52.70 -48.26 -23.28
N SER A 7 -52.60 -47.56 -24.42
CA SER A 7 -53.77 -47.15 -25.21
C SER A 7 -54.20 -48.16 -26.27
N CYS A 8 -53.27 -48.83 -26.96
CA CYS A 8 -53.60 -49.73 -28.08
C CYS A 8 -53.13 -51.19 -27.90
N GLY A 9 -52.38 -51.51 -26.84
CA GLY A 9 -51.93 -52.87 -26.54
C GLY A 9 -50.81 -53.42 -27.42
N MET A 10 -50.29 -52.64 -28.38
CA MET A 10 -49.20 -53.08 -29.27
C MET A 10 -47.83 -53.02 -28.59
N PRO A 11 -46.88 -53.92 -28.93
CA PRO A 11 -45.53 -53.91 -28.37
C PRO A 11 -44.78 -52.65 -28.82
N LEU A 12 -44.08 -52.01 -27.89
CA LEU A 12 -43.23 -50.87 -28.20
C LEU A 12 -41.90 -51.34 -28.79
N PRO A 13 -41.38 -50.64 -29.83
CA PRO A 13 -40.13 -51.01 -30.48
C PRO A 13 -38.92 -50.88 -29.55
N ASP A 14 -38.97 -49.96 -28.58
CA ASP A 14 -37.96 -49.77 -27.54
C ASP A 14 -38.62 -49.52 -26.16
N GLU A 15 -37.87 -49.73 -25.08
CA GLU A 15 -38.38 -49.46 -23.72
C GLU A 15 -38.50 -47.96 -23.39
N ASN A 16 -37.99 -47.10 -24.27
CA ASN A 16 -37.90 -45.65 -24.10
C ASN A 16 -38.75 -44.84 -25.08
N ALA A 17 -39.63 -45.48 -25.88
CA ALA A 17 -40.54 -44.82 -26.80
C ALA A 17 -41.33 -43.71 -26.09
N GLN A 18 -41.19 -42.47 -26.57
CA GLN A 18 -42.01 -41.35 -26.11
C GLN A 18 -43.44 -41.48 -26.64
N ASN A 19 -43.57 -41.88 -27.91
CA ASN A 19 -44.85 -42.01 -28.61
C ASN A 19 -45.00 -43.41 -29.21
N CYS A 20 -46.21 -43.93 -29.23
CA CYS A 20 -46.54 -45.14 -29.96
C CYS A 20 -46.61 -44.85 -31.47
N LEU A 21 -45.88 -45.62 -32.29
CA LEU A 21 -45.85 -45.45 -33.75
C LEU A 21 -47.18 -45.76 -34.44
N GLU A 22 -48.05 -46.51 -33.77
CA GLU A 22 -49.25 -47.10 -34.37
C GLU A 22 -50.51 -46.30 -34.04
N CYS A 23 -50.67 -45.89 -32.78
CA CYS A 23 -51.82 -45.10 -32.34
C CYS A 23 -51.49 -43.64 -32.00
N GLY A 24 -50.21 -43.25 -32.00
CA GLY A 24 -49.77 -41.90 -31.67
C GLY A 24 -49.86 -41.52 -30.18
N ALA A 25 -50.28 -42.45 -29.29
CA ALA A 25 -50.39 -42.16 -27.87
C ALA A 25 -49.02 -41.84 -27.26
N VAL A 26 -48.95 -40.78 -26.44
CA VAL A 26 -47.75 -40.44 -25.66
C VAL A 26 -47.64 -41.43 -24.50
N VAL A 27 -46.68 -42.34 -24.60
CA VAL A 27 -46.46 -43.42 -23.63
C VAL A 27 -45.57 -42.96 -22.48
N ARG A 28 -44.63 -42.06 -22.78
CA ARG A 28 -43.75 -41.46 -21.79
C ARG A 28 -43.76 -39.95 -22.00
N PRO A 29 -44.11 -39.14 -20.98
CA PRO A 29 -43.99 -37.70 -21.10
C PRO A 29 -42.53 -37.35 -21.41
N PRO A 30 -42.27 -36.32 -22.24
CA PRO A 30 -40.93 -35.86 -22.49
C PRO A 30 -40.26 -35.52 -21.16
N VAL A 31 -39.08 -36.07 -20.92
CA VAL A 31 -38.26 -35.68 -19.76
C VAL A 31 -37.95 -34.20 -19.95
N PRO A 32 -38.30 -33.32 -19.00
CA PRO A 32 -37.97 -31.91 -19.12
C PRO A 32 -36.45 -31.79 -19.31
N GLU A 33 -36.06 -31.16 -20.42
CA GLU A 33 -34.66 -30.90 -20.71
C GLU A 33 -34.09 -30.06 -19.57
N LYS A 34 -33.08 -30.59 -18.87
CA LYS A 34 -32.41 -29.89 -17.78
C LYS A 34 -31.59 -28.77 -18.37
N THR A 35 -32.20 -27.60 -18.59
CA THR A 35 -31.47 -26.39 -18.96
C THR A 35 -30.65 -25.97 -17.74
N GLU A 36 -29.37 -26.32 -17.72
CA GLU A 36 -28.45 -25.89 -16.66
C GLU A 36 -28.21 -24.38 -16.80
N ILE A 37 -28.82 -23.61 -15.90
CA ILE A 37 -28.69 -22.14 -15.87
C ILE A 37 -27.32 -21.75 -15.30
N ARG A 38 -26.75 -22.59 -14.43
CA ARG A 38 -25.50 -22.32 -13.70
C ARG A 38 -24.61 -23.55 -13.66
N ASP A 39 -23.32 -23.35 -13.90
CA ASP A 39 -22.32 -24.38 -13.67
C ASP A 39 -21.93 -24.45 -12.17
N PRO A 40 -22.12 -25.59 -11.47
CA PRO A 40 -21.69 -25.78 -10.09
C PRO A 40 -20.17 -25.70 -9.90
N TRP A 41 -19.37 -26.11 -10.88
CA TRP A 41 -17.92 -26.04 -10.81
C TRP A 41 -17.42 -24.60 -10.82
N VAL A 42 -18.04 -23.73 -11.62
CA VAL A 42 -17.74 -22.30 -11.62
C VAL A 42 -18.00 -21.69 -10.23
N ALA A 43 -19.10 -22.08 -9.57
CA ALA A 43 -19.40 -21.60 -8.21
C ALA A 43 -18.31 -22.01 -7.20
N VAL A 44 -17.81 -23.25 -7.27
CA VAL A 44 -16.74 -23.74 -6.40
C VAL A 44 -15.41 -23.01 -6.67
N ILE A 45 -15.01 -22.87 -7.93
CA ILE A 45 -13.76 -22.19 -8.29
C ILE A 45 -13.77 -20.73 -7.81
N LEU A 46 -14.90 -20.04 -7.94
CA LEU A 46 -15.03 -18.69 -7.40
C LEU A 46 -14.89 -18.66 -5.88
N SER A 47 -15.55 -19.56 -5.16
CA SER A 47 -15.44 -19.69 -3.71
C SER A 47 -14.03 -20.06 -3.24
N PHE A 48 -13.28 -20.80 -4.05
CA PHE A 48 -11.88 -21.15 -3.78
C PHE A 48 -11.00 -19.90 -3.75
N PHE A 49 -11.09 -19.02 -4.76
CA PHE A 49 -10.30 -17.80 -4.82
C PHE A 49 -10.71 -16.75 -3.79
N CYS A 50 -12.00 -16.66 -3.47
CA CYS A 50 -12.50 -15.73 -2.48
C CYS A 50 -13.73 -16.31 -1.78
N ALA A 51 -13.65 -16.47 -0.46
CA ALA A 51 -14.75 -16.96 0.35
C ALA A 51 -16.01 -16.08 0.15
N GLY A 52 -17.14 -16.70 -0.20
CA GLY A 52 -18.39 -16.00 -0.48
C GLY A 52 -18.62 -15.65 -1.95
N TRP A 53 -17.63 -15.79 -2.84
CA TRP A 53 -17.75 -15.38 -4.24
C TRP A 53 -18.67 -16.29 -5.06
N GLY A 54 -18.64 -17.61 -4.83
CA GLY A 54 -19.56 -18.55 -5.48
C GLY A 54 -21.03 -18.31 -5.10
N GLN A 55 -21.30 -17.90 -3.85
CA GLN A 55 -22.63 -17.51 -3.41
C GLN A 55 -23.12 -16.24 -4.14
N TRP A 56 -22.25 -15.26 -4.36
CA TRP A 56 -22.58 -14.07 -5.16
C TRP A 56 -22.82 -14.39 -6.64
N TYR A 57 -22.09 -15.36 -7.20
CA TYR A 57 -22.35 -15.89 -8.55
C TYR A 57 -23.74 -16.52 -8.67
N ASN A 58 -24.19 -17.21 -7.63
CA ASN A 58 -25.52 -17.81 -7.51
C ASN A 58 -26.62 -16.79 -7.14
N GLY A 59 -26.28 -15.50 -6.94
CA GLY A 59 -27.25 -14.45 -6.61
C GLY A 59 -27.53 -14.27 -5.12
N SER A 60 -26.91 -15.06 -4.23
CA SER A 60 -27.10 -14.97 -2.78
C SER A 60 -26.16 -13.93 -2.15
N THR A 61 -26.58 -12.67 -2.13
CA THR A 61 -25.81 -11.56 -1.54
C THR A 61 -25.45 -11.81 -0.07
N LEU A 62 -26.45 -12.13 0.74
CA LEU A 62 -26.28 -12.33 2.18
C LEU A 62 -25.52 -13.63 2.49
N GLY A 63 -25.71 -14.69 1.68
CA GLY A 63 -24.94 -15.92 1.81
C GLY A 63 -23.45 -15.68 1.59
N GLY A 64 -23.09 -14.99 0.51
CA GLY A 64 -21.70 -14.65 0.22
C GLY A 64 -21.09 -13.73 1.28
N LEU A 65 -21.85 -12.72 1.73
CA LEU A 65 -21.36 -11.79 2.76
C LEU A 65 -21.05 -12.49 4.10
N LYS A 66 -21.87 -13.45 4.52
CA LYS A 66 -21.62 -14.24 5.74
C LYS A 66 -20.30 -14.99 5.67
N PHE A 67 -20.05 -15.70 4.58
CA PHE A 67 -18.80 -16.43 4.39
C PHE A 67 -17.60 -15.49 4.27
N PHE A 68 -17.74 -14.41 3.51
CA PHE A 68 -16.68 -13.41 3.36
C PHE A 68 -16.27 -12.80 4.70
N LEU A 69 -17.24 -12.32 5.50
CA LEU A 69 -16.96 -11.71 6.81
C LEU A 69 -16.47 -12.73 7.84
N ALA A 70 -17.01 -13.96 7.84
CA ALA A 70 -16.55 -15.02 8.72
C ALA A 70 -15.08 -15.39 8.42
N SER A 71 -14.75 -15.59 7.15
CA SER A 71 -13.37 -15.87 6.72
C SER A 71 -12.42 -14.70 6.98
N LEU A 72 -12.87 -13.46 6.74
CA LEU A 72 -12.07 -12.25 7.01
C LEU A 72 -11.79 -12.09 8.51
N GLY A 73 -12.83 -12.15 9.34
CA GLY A 73 -12.69 -11.98 10.80
C GLY A 73 -11.85 -13.09 11.43
N LEU A 74 -12.08 -14.34 11.04
CA LEU A 74 -11.30 -15.48 11.54
C LEU A 74 -9.87 -15.47 11.02
N GLY A 75 -9.64 -15.01 9.78
CA GLY A 75 -8.31 -14.79 9.23
C GLY A 75 -7.53 -13.72 9.99
N ILE A 76 -8.15 -12.57 10.29
CA ILE A 76 -7.54 -11.51 11.11
C ILE A 76 -7.22 -12.03 12.51
N LEU A 77 -8.13 -12.78 13.15
CA LEU A 77 -7.90 -13.39 14.45
C LEU A 77 -6.73 -14.38 14.42
N ALA A 78 -6.68 -15.28 13.43
CA ALA A 78 -5.59 -16.23 13.26
C ALA A 78 -4.24 -15.52 13.04
N LEU A 79 -4.22 -14.46 12.23
CA LEU A 79 -3.04 -13.64 12.01
C LEU A 79 -2.58 -12.92 13.29
N ALA A 80 -3.50 -12.37 14.07
CA ALA A 80 -3.17 -11.71 15.34
C ALA A 80 -2.60 -12.70 16.37
N LEU A 81 -3.20 -13.90 16.49
CA LEU A 81 -2.72 -14.95 17.40
C LEU A 81 -1.34 -15.49 16.99
N THR A 82 -1.11 -15.69 15.69
CA THR A 82 0.21 -16.11 15.18
C THR A 82 1.27 -15.03 15.39
N PHE A 83 0.96 -13.76 15.08
CA PHE A 83 1.88 -12.65 15.32
C PHE A 83 2.23 -12.49 16.80
N THR A 84 1.23 -12.56 17.69
CA THR A 84 1.44 -12.51 19.14
C THR A 84 2.35 -13.64 19.61
N SER A 85 2.17 -14.84 19.07
CA SER A 85 3.00 -16.02 19.38
C SER A 85 4.46 -15.89 18.94
N ILE A 86 4.74 -15.07 17.91
CA ILE A 86 6.10 -14.82 17.41
C ILE A 86 6.80 -13.74 18.27
N VAL A 87 6.07 -12.70 18.67
CA VAL A 87 6.64 -11.54 19.38
C VAL A 87 6.76 -11.77 20.88
N SER A 88 5.83 -12.52 21.49
CA SER A 88 5.92 -12.92 22.89
C SER A 88 6.56 -14.31 22.99
N SER A 89 7.61 -14.44 23.81
CA SER A 89 8.29 -15.71 24.15
C SER A 89 7.31 -16.88 24.36
N PRO A 90 7.71 -18.15 24.15
CA PRO A 90 6.78 -19.22 23.75
C PRO A 90 5.72 -19.53 24.80
N VAL A 91 4.56 -18.90 24.67
CA VAL A 91 3.35 -19.33 25.37
C VAL A 91 2.73 -20.43 24.50
N SER A 92 3.05 -21.69 24.81
CA SER A 92 2.56 -22.88 24.07
C SER A 92 1.04 -22.89 23.86
N GLY A 93 0.28 -22.25 24.75
CA GLY A 93 -1.17 -22.10 24.64
C GLY A 93 -1.63 -21.22 23.47
N ILE A 94 -0.92 -20.14 23.12
CA ILE A 94 -1.35 -19.21 22.05
C ILE A 94 -1.13 -19.85 20.68
N MET A 95 -0.05 -20.61 20.50
CA MET A 95 0.18 -21.38 19.28
C MET A 95 -0.90 -22.43 19.05
N GLY A 96 -1.36 -23.12 20.10
CA GLY A 96 -2.45 -24.08 20.00
C GLY A 96 -3.76 -23.41 19.54
N LEU A 97 -4.10 -22.25 20.10
CA LEU A 97 -5.29 -21.48 19.68
C LEU A 97 -5.16 -20.97 18.24
N ALA A 98 -3.99 -20.48 17.84
CA ALA A 98 -3.73 -20.07 16.47
C ALA A 98 -3.93 -21.23 15.48
N PHE A 99 -3.43 -22.42 15.81
CA PHE A 99 -3.61 -23.61 14.98
C PHE A 99 -5.09 -24.01 14.86
N ILE A 100 -5.83 -24.02 15.97
CA ILE A 100 -7.28 -24.27 15.94
C ILE A 100 -8.00 -23.23 15.08
N ALA A 101 -7.66 -21.95 15.20
CA ALA A 101 -8.27 -20.89 14.40
C ALA A 101 -8.04 -21.11 12.88
N VAL A 102 -6.85 -21.54 12.48
CA VAL A 102 -6.54 -21.90 11.09
C VAL A 102 -7.36 -23.11 10.63
N LEU A 103 -7.50 -24.15 11.45
CA LEU A 103 -8.33 -25.31 11.11
C LEU A 103 -9.81 -24.95 10.94
N VAL A 104 -10.35 -24.11 11.82
CA VAL A 104 -11.73 -23.60 11.69
C VAL A 104 -11.86 -22.77 10.42
N LEU A 105 -10.86 -21.96 10.07
CA LEU A 105 -10.86 -21.17 8.84
C LEU A 105 -10.91 -22.04 7.59
N LEU A 106 -10.09 -23.11 7.55
CA LEU A 106 -10.11 -24.08 6.47
C LEU A 106 -11.46 -24.81 6.39
N GLY A 107 -12.04 -25.17 7.54
CA GLY A 107 -13.37 -25.78 7.62
C GLY A 107 -14.46 -24.87 7.05
N VAL A 108 -14.49 -23.60 7.45
CA VAL A 108 -15.42 -22.59 6.93
C VAL A 108 -15.24 -22.39 5.42
N TRP A 109 -13.99 -22.36 4.96
CA TRP A 109 -13.66 -22.19 3.53
C TRP A 109 -14.14 -23.38 2.68
N ILE A 110 -13.86 -24.61 3.12
CA ILE A 110 -14.33 -25.83 2.44
C ILE A 110 -15.86 -25.91 2.46
N TYR A 111 -16.47 -25.62 3.60
CA TYR A 111 -17.93 -25.61 3.72
C TYR A 111 -18.56 -24.54 2.81
N GLY A 112 -17.93 -23.37 2.67
CA GLY A 112 -18.36 -22.34 1.73
C GLY A 112 -18.32 -22.79 0.27
N MET A 113 -17.31 -23.57 -0.13
CA MET A 113 -17.26 -24.19 -1.46
C MET A 113 -18.42 -25.17 -1.66
N TYR A 114 -18.64 -26.08 -0.71
CA TYR A 114 -19.76 -27.03 -0.74
C TYR A 114 -21.13 -26.33 -0.81
N ASP A 115 -21.35 -25.31 0.01
CA ASP A 115 -22.59 -24.53 0.00
C ASP A 115 -22.84 -23.89 -1.38
N SER A 116 -21.80 -23.29 -1.98
CA SER A 116 -21.91 -22.68 -3.31
C SER A 116 -22.23 -23.70 -4.42
N TRP A 117 -21.70 -24.93 -4.33
CA TRP A 117 -22.05 -26.03 -5.22
C TRP A 117 -23.53 -26.40 -5.11
N THR A 118 -23.98 -26.71 -3.88
CA THR A 118 -25.35 -27.16 -3.64
C THR A 118 -26.37 -26.09 -4.04
N MET A 119 -26.04 -24.81 -3.85
CA MET A 119 -26.89 -23.71 -4.27
C MET A 119 -27.02 -23.65 -5.80
N ALA A 120 -25.93 -23.84 -6.54
CA ALA A 120 -25.97 -23.88 -8.00
C ALA A 120 -26.84 -25.04 -8.52
N GLU A 121 -26.74 -26.22 -7.89
CA GLU A 121 -27.60 -27.34 -8.23
C GLU A 121 -29.08 -27.09 -7.91
N LYS A 122 -29.39 -26.48 -6.76
CA LYS A 122 -30.77 -26.12 -6.37
C LYS A 122 -31.40 -25.17 -7.38
N ILE A 123 -30.62 -24.21 -7.89
CA ILE A 123 -31.04 -23.30 -8.96
C ILE A 123 -31.32 -24.09 -10.25
N ASN A 124 -30.43 -25.00 -10.64
CA ASN A 124 -30.61 -25.83 -11.84
C ASN A 124 -31.80 -26.81 -11.73
N ARG A 125 -32.16 -27.21 -10.51
CA ARG A 125 -33.35 -28.03 -10.23
C ARG A 125 -34.64 -27.20 -10.13
N GLY A 126 -34.56 -25.87 -10.17
CA GLY A 126 -35.70 -24.97 -10.02
C GLY A 126 -36.26 -24.90 -8.60
N GLU A 127 -35.52 -25.39 -7.59
CA GLU A 127 -35.93 -25.33 -6.18
C GLU A 127 -35.84 -23.90 -5.62
N THR A 128 -34.92 -23.10 -6.15
CA THR A 128 -34.72 -21.71 -5.77
C THR A 128 -34.80 -20.80 -6.99
N GLY A 129 -35.56 -19.70 -6.86
CA GLY A 129 -35.67 -18.70 -7.92
C GLY A 129 -34.33 -17.97 -8.13
N PHE A 130 -33.94 -17.79 -9.38
CA PHE A 130 -32.73 -17.08 -9.76
C PHE A 130 -33.06 -15.68 -10.29
N THR A 131 -32.68 -14.63 -9.55
CA THR A 131 -32.98 -13.23 -9.89
C THR A 131 -31.82 -12.51 -10.58
N GLY A 132 -30.71 -13.19 -10.85
CA GLY A 132 -29.50 -12.58 -11.42
C GLY A 132 -28.27 -12.75 -10.53
N LYS A 133 -27.10 -12.33 -11.04
CA LYS A 133 -25.86 -12.28 -10.24
C LYS A 133 -26.01 -11.17 -9.19
N SER A 134 -25.47 -11.39 -7.99
CA SER A 134 -25.43 -10.33 -6.97
C SER A 134 -24.54 -9.19 -7.46
N GLY A 135 -24.92 -7.93 -7.19
CA GLY A 135 -24.06 -6.77 -7.48
C GLY A 135 -22.68 -6.87 -6.79
N MET A 136 -22.61 -7.56 -5.65
CA MET A 136 -21.36 -7.80 -4.91
C MET A 136 -20.41 -8.77 -5.62
N PHE A 137 -20.83 -9.43 -6.70
CA PHE A 137 -19.98 -10.31 -7.51
C PHE A 137 -18.70 -9.60 -8.01
N TRP A 138 -18.77 -8.30 -8.28
CA TRP A 138 -17.63 -7.50 -8.77
C TRP A 138 -16.66 -7.07 -7.67
N LEU A 139 -17.02 -7.20 -6.40
CA LEU A 139 -16.20 -6.71 -5.28
C LEU A 139 -14.80 -7.35 -5.27
N PRO A 140 -14.61 -8.68 -5.39
CA PRO A 140 -13.28 -9.28 -5.42
C PRO A 140 -12.44 -8.80 -6.61
N VAL A 141 -13.06 -8.67 -7.78
CA VAL A 141 -12.40 -8.19 -9.01
C VAL A 141 -11.89 -6.77 -8.84
N ILE A 142 -12.74 -5.88 -8.30
CA ILE A 142 -12.37 -4.50 -8.02
C ILE A 142 -11.22 -4.46 -7.01
N LEU A 143 -11.25 -5.25 -5.95
CA LEU A 143 -10.17 -5.28 -4.95
C LEU A 143 -8.84 -5.77 -5.55
N ILE A 144 -8.87 -6.84 -6.36
CA ILE A 144 -7.67 -7.39 -7.01
C ILE A 144 -7.00 -6.38 -7.95
N ILE A 145 -7.79 -5.52 -8.62
CA ILE A 145 -7.27 -4.50 -9.52
C ILE A 145 -6.89 -3.21 -8.76
N LEU A 146 -7.74 -2.76 -7.85
CA LEU A 146 -7.59 -1.49 -7.14
C LEU A 146 -6.38 -1.48 -6.21
N VAL A 147 -6.15 -2.56 -5.45
CA VAL A 147 -5.08 -2.60 -4.45
C VAL A 147 -3.68 -2.46 -5.09
N PRO A 148 -3.31 -3.22 -6.14
CA PRO A 148 -2.03 -3.02 -6.82
C PRO A 148 -1.87 -1.63 -7.43
N VAL A 149 -2.94 -1.05 -8.00
CA VAL A 149 -2.91 0.30 -8.54
C VAL A 149 -2.62 1.33 -7.45
N LEU A 150 -3.28 1.21 -6.29
CA LEU A 150 -3.03 2.10 -5.14
C LEU A 150 -1.59 1.98 -4.61
N LEU A 151 -1.04 0.77 -4.56
CA LEU A 151 0.35 0.53 -4.14
C LEU A 151 1.35 1.10 -5.15
N PHE A 152 1.06 1.01 -6.44
CA PHE A 152 1.89 1.60 -7.48
C PHE A 152 1.90 3.14 -7.38
N VAL A 153 0.72 3.74 -7.22
CA VAL A 153 0.58 5.19 -7.06
C VAL A 153 1.29 5.66 -5.78
N SER A 154 1.15 4.95 -4.66
CA SER A 154 1.81 5.34 -3.41
C SER A 154 3.33 5.27 -3.50
N ALA A 155 3.88 4.22 -4.11
CA ALA A 155 5.32 4.09 -4.36
C ALA A 155 5.83 5.22 -5.27
N PHE A 156 5.09 5.51 -6.34
CA PHE A 156 5.43 6.57 -7.27
C PHE A 156 5.46 7.94 -6.58
N VAL A 157 4.41 8.29 -5.84
CA VAL A 157 4.36 9.55 -5.06
C VAL A 157 5.51 9.61 -4.05
N ALA A 158 5.81 8.51 -3.34
CA ALA A 158 6.93 8.46 -2.41
C ALA A 158 8.26 8.76 -3.10
N THR A 159 8.52 8.16 -4.28
CA THR A 159 9.76 8.44 -5.02
C THR A 159 9.87 9.91 -5.45
N MET A 160 8.78 10.54 -5.87
CA MET A 160 8.78 11.97 -6.21
C MET A 160 9.09 12.85 -4.98
N VAL A 161 8.48 12.54 -3.83
CA VAL A 161 8.73 13.27 -2.59
C VAL A 161 10.19 13.10 -2.16
N PHE A 162 10.72 11.87 -2.16
CA PHE A 162 12.13 11.63 -1.81
C PHE A 162 13.11 12.25 -2.81
N ALA A 163 12.77 12.32 -4.10
CA ALA A 163 13.60 13.00 -5.10
C ALA A 163 13.71 14.51 -4.81
N THR A 164 12.63 15.16 -4.39
CA THR A 164 12.67 16.60 -4.04
C THR A 164 13.33 16.86 -2.68
N ALA A 165 13.21 15.94 -1.71
CA ALA A 165 13.80 16.08 -0.39
C ALA A 165 15.33 16.22 -0.42
N GLY A 166 16.01 15.55 -1.35
CA GLY A 166 17.47 15.65 -1.52
C GLY A 166 17.96 17.00 -2.07
N SER A 167 17.06 17.84 -2.58
CA SER A 167 17.40 19.15 -3.17
C SER A 167 17.18 20.34 -2.23
N VAL A 168 16.60 20.12 -1.05
CA VAL A 168 16.41 21.17 -0.05
C VAL A 168 17.72 21.35 0.71
N GLN A 169 18.53 22.34 0.30
CA GLN A 169 19.71 22.73 1.07
C GLN A 169 19.27 23.15 2.48
N HIS A 170 19.70 22.41 3.50
CA HIS A 170 19.46 22.79 4.89
C HIS A 170 20.21 24.08 5.20
N THR A 171 19.51 25.09 5.73
CA THR A 171 20.13 26.31 6.25
C THR A 171 21.08 25.95 7.39
N LYS A 172 22.36 26.26 7.23
CA LYS A 172 23.38 26.09 8.26
C LYS A 172 23.28 27.22 9.27
N VAL A 173 23.42 26.89 10.55
CA VAL A 173 23.32 27.82 11.67
C VAL A 173 24.71 28.04 12.28
N VAL A 174 25.24 29.21 11.98
CA VAL A 174 26.55 29.69 12.42
C VAL A 174 26.39 31.16 12.81
N ALA A 175 26.92 31.54 13.97
CA ALA A 175 26.90 32.90 14.47
C ALA A 175 28.24 33.60 14.22
N VAL A 176 28.15 34.81 13.68
CA VAL A 176 29.28 35.72 13.48
C VAL A 176 28.86 37.11 13.94
N THR A 177 29.77 37.83 14.60
CA THR A 177 29.57 39.22 14.99
C THR A 177 30.56 40.09 14.24
N ALA A 178 30.10 41.20 13.68
CA ALA A 178 30.96 42.24 13.11
C ALA A 178 30.78 43.54 13.90
N TYR A 179 31.88 44.23 14.18
CA TYR A 179 31.84 45.57 14.75
C TYR A 179 32.98 46.43 14.19
N ARG A 180 32.76 47.75 14.16
CA ARG A 180 33.71 48.73 13.61
C ARG A 180 34.39 49.50 14.75
N PRO A 181 35.64 49.15 15.14
CA PRO A 181 36.35 49.89 16.18
C PRO A 181 36.82 51.28 15.72
N ASP A 182 37.14 51.46 14.44
CA ASP A 182 37.65 52.72 13.89
C ASP A 182 37.20 52.94 12.43
N ALA A 183 37.54 54.09 11.85
CA ALA A 183 37.11 54.46 10.50
C ALA A 183 37.72 53.58 9.38
N GLY A 184 38.83 52.87 9.65
CA GLY A 184 39.57 52.10 8.65
C GLY A 184 39.48 50.58 8.79
N HIS A 185 38.88 50.06 9.87
CA HIS A 185 38.88 48.62 10.14
C HIS A 185 37.54 48.11 10.66
N ILE A 186 37.20 46.88 10.27
CA ILE A 186 36.07 46.11 10.82
C ILE A 186 36.62 44.81 11.39
N VAL A 187 36.20 44.48 12.60
CA VAL A 187 36.57 43.25 13.28
C VAL A 187 35.41 42.28 13.22
N ILE A 188 35.71 41.07 12.73
CA ILE A 188 34.74 39.99 12.57
C ILE A 188 35.17 38.85 13.46
N THR A 189 34.27 38.42 14.34
CA THR A 189 34.50 37.34 15.30
C THR A 189 33.54 36.20 15.06
N TYR A 190 34.09 35.01 14.88
CA TYR A 190 33.33 33.78 14.73
C TYR A 190 32.91 33.24 16.11
N GLN A 191 31.60 33.12 16.35
CA GLN A 191 31.03 32.77 17.66
C GLN A 191 30.63 31.29 17.80
N GLY A 192 30.79 30.48 16.74
CA GLY A 192 30.34 29.09 16.73
C GLY A 192 28.92 28.94 16.22
N GLY A 193 28.26 27.84 16.56
CA GLY A 193 26.91 27.50 16.08
C GLY A 193 26.70 25.99 16.00
N GLN A 194 25.47 25.57 15.68
CA GLN A 194 25.14 24.15 15.55
C GLN A 194 25.96 23.47 14.45
N ASP A 195 26.22 24.19 13.35
CA ASP A 195 26.95 23.68 12.18
C ASP A 195 28.43 24.09 12.15
N ALA A 196 28.96 24.54 13.30
CA ALA A 196 30.33 25.03 13.43
C ALA A 196 31.40 24.05 12.92
N ALA A 197 31.22 22.76 13.19
CA ALA A 197 32.16 21.71 12.78
C ALA A 197 32.26 21.54 11.25
N SER A 198 31.29 22.04 10.50
CA SER A 198 31.27 21.98 9.04
C SER A 198 31.78 23.25 8.37
N LEU A 199 32.01 24.35 9.11
CA LEU A 199 32.49 25.61 8.54
C LEU A 199 33.99 25.54 8.24
N GLN A 200 34.35 25.72 6.97
CA GLN A 200 35.74 25.67 6.49
C GLN A 200 36.38 27.04 6.34
N SER A 201 35.62 28.03 5.88
CA SER A 201 36.12 29.39 5.76
C SER A 201 35.00 30.41 5.84
N ILE A 202 35.37 31.63 6.18
CA ILE A 202 34.51 32.81 6.20
C ILE A 202 35.10 33.82 5.22
N SER A 203 34.32 34.25 4.25
CA SER A 203 34.67 35.36 3.35
C SER A 203 33.84 36.59 3.70
N VAL A 204 34.47 37.74 3.62
CA VAL A 204 33.90 39.03 4.00
C VAL A 204 33.94 39.93 2.79
N THR A 205 32.77 40.51 2.49
CA THR A 205 32.64 41.55 1.48
C THR A 205 32.21 42.85 2.13
N ASP A 206 32.82 43.95 1.69
CA ASP A 206 32.48 45.32 2.06
C ASP A 206 31.97 46.04 0.81
N ASN A 207 30.70 46.43 0.83
CA ASN A 207 30.01 47.06 -0.31
C ASN A 207 30.17 46.28 -1.64
N GLY A 208 30.17 44.93 -1.55
CA GLY A 208 30.32 44.02 -2.67
C GLY A 208 31.76 43.73 -3.12
N ALA A 209 32.77 44.39 -2.55
CA ALA A 209 34.19 44.08 -2.80
C ALA A 209 34.73 43.11 -1.74
N VAL A 210 35.56 42.15 -2.13
CA VAL A 210 36.18 41.20 -1.19
C VAL A 210 37.16 41.94 -0.29
N ALA A 211 36.84 42.02 1.01
CA ALA A 211 37.63 42.75 2.00
C ALA A 211 38.60 41.84 2.77
N GLY A 212 38.28 40.54 2.87
CA GLY A 212 39.12 39.55 3.52
C GLY A 212 38.34 38.33 3.99
N GLY A 213 38.86 37.65 5.00
CA GLY A 213 38.20 36.45 5.51
C GLY A 213 38.97 35.76 6.63
N ILE A 214 38.38 34.66 7.12
CA ILE A 214 38.99 33.72 8.06
C ILE A 214 39.10 32.38 7.36
N THR A 215 40.32 31.85 7.22
CA THR A 215 40.57 30.51 6.67
C THR A 215 41.21 29.63 7.74
N ILE A 216 41.07 28.31 7.60
CA ILE A 216 41.77 27.36 8.46
C ILE A 216 43.29 27.61 8.36
N PRO A 217 44.00 27.78 9.49
CA PRO A 217 45.45 27.93 9.48
C PRO A 217 46.14 26.70 8.88
N ALA A 218 46.97 26.90 7.84
CA ALA A 218 47.72 25.81 7.22
C ALA A 218 48.65 25.13 8.24
N GLY A 219 48.79 23.80 8.13
CA GLY A 219 49.77 23.02 8.90
C GLY A 219 49.37 22.59 10.31
N ARG A 220 48.08 22.74 10.71
CA ARG A 220 47.60 22.34 12.04
C ARG A 220 46.69 21.12 12.08
N GLY A 221 46.46 20.44 10.95
CA GLY A 221 45.59 19.26 10.89
C GLY A 221 44.12 19.52 11.22
N LEU A 222 43.70 20.79 11.23
CA LEU A 222 42.33 21.20 11.51
C LEU A 222 41.46 21.01 10.26
N THR A 223 40.27 20.47 10.45
CA THR A 223 39.27 20.24 9.39
C THR A 223 38.11 21.24 9.45
N SER A 224 38.07 22.08 10.49
CA SER A 224 37.06 23.11 10.71
C SER A 224 37.67 24.37 11.35
N LEU A 225 36.96 25.48 11.23
CA LEU A 225 37.35 26.75 11.82
C LEU A 225 37.17 26.71 13.35
N PRO A 226 38.20 26.98 14.18
CA PRO A 226 38.03 27.06 15.62
C PRO A 226 37.11 28.22 16.03
N VAL A 227 36.19 27.96 16.96
CA VAL A 227 35.33 28.98 17.55
C VAL A 227 36.17 30.04 18.27
N GLY A 228 35.79 31.31 18.13
CA GLY A 228 36.48 32.44 18.76
C GLY A 228 37.57 33.07 17.89
N MET A 229 37.86 32.53 16.70
CA MET A 229 38.76 33.20 15.76
C MET A 229 38.16 34.53 15.29
N ASN A 230 39.02 35.54 15.15
CA ASN A 230 38.65 36.82 14.59
C ASN A 230 39.60 37.21 13.46
N THR A 231 39.15 38.14 12.63
CA THR A 231 39.97 38.79 11.61
C THR A 231 39.62 40.26 11.56
N THR A 232 40.61 41.07 11.19
CA THR A 232 40.43 42.50 10.97
C THR A 232 40.53 42.73 9.47
N VAL A 233 39.47 43.23 8.86
CA VAL A 233 39.43 43.58 7.44
C VAL A 233 39.48 45.10 7.27
N PRO A 234 40.13 45.61 6.21
CA PRO A 234 40.06 47.02 5.87
C PRO A 234 38.60 47.40 5.57
N ALA A 235 38.17 48.53 6.10
CA ALA A 235 36.86 49.12 5.84
C ALA A 235 37.00 50.25 4.83
N SER A 236 36.06 50.34 3.89
CA SER A 236 35.91 51.49 3.00
C SER A 236 35.66 52.76 3.83
N THR A 237 36.20 53.89 3.38
CA THR A 237 36.13 55.20 4.06
C THR A 237 34.74 55.84 4.01
N GLN A 238 33.72 55.11 3.55
CA GLN A 238 32.35 55.58 3.53
C GLN A 238 31.78 55.66 4.96
N ALA A 239 30.82 56.57 5.13
CA ALA A 239 30.11 56.77 6.40
C ALA A 239 29.21 55.59 6.78
N SER A 240 28.93 54.70 5.82
CA SER A 240 28.12 53.49 6.00
C SER A 240 28.66 52.39 5.10
N ASN A 241 28.93 51.22 5.68
CA ASN A 241 29.49 50.06 5.00
C ASN A 241 28.50 48.89 5.07
N HIS A 242 28.10 48.35 3.92
CA HIS A 242 27.30 47.13 3.85
C HIS A 242 28.22 45.91 3.91
N ILE A 243 28.17 45.19 5.04
CA ILE A 243 29.04 44.05 5.32
C ILE A 243 28.24 42.76 5.17
N VAL A 244 28.66 41.95 4.21
CA VAL A 244 28.11 40.62 3.99
C VAL A 244 29.21 39.59 4.27
N VAL A 245 28.92 38.71 5.23
CA VAL A 245 29.78 37.60 5.61
C VAL A 245 29.19 36.32 5.08
N THR A 246 29.97 35.58 4.30
CA THR A 246 29.58 34.29 3.71
C THR A 246 30.46 33.18 4.26
N GLY A 247 29.82 32.12 4.77
CA GLY A 247 30.51 30.90 5.22
C GLY A 247 30.55 29.85 4.11
N LEU A 248 31.70 29.24 3.89
CA LEU A 248 31.86 28.04 3.06
C LEU A 248 31.91 26.81 3.96
N PHE A 249 31.06 25.84 3.66
CA PHE A 249 30.91 24.61 4.43
C PHE A 249 31.60 23.42 3.76
N SER A 250 31.84 22.36 4.53
CA SER A 250 32.53 21.16 4.09
C SER A 250 31.78 20.35 3.03
N ASP A 251 30.49 20.61 2.84
CA ASP A 251 29.67 20.07 1.74
C ASP A 251 29.77 20.90 0.45
N GLY A 252 30.60 21.96 0.43
CA GLY A 252 30.78 22.87 -0.70
C GLY A 252 29.72 23.96 -0.81
N THR A 253 28.72 24.00 0.08
CA THR A 253 27.70 25.05 0.09
C THR A 253 28.26 26.35 0.66
N SER A 254 27.80 27.49 0.10
CA SER A 254 28.11 28.82 0.61
C SER A 254 26.82 29.48 1.07
N GLN A 255 26.81 30.04 2.29
CA GLN A 255 25.64 30.71 2.85
C GLN A 255 26.03 32.04 3.49
N VAL A 256 25.20 33.06 3.31
CA VAL A 256 25.33 34.33 4.04
C VAL A 256 24.98 34.07 5.51
N ILE A 257 25.94 34.31 6.40
CA ILE A 257 25.82 34.06 7.84
C ILE A 257 25.68 35.35 8.65
N LEU A 258 26.06 36.49 8.09
CA LEU A 258 25.82 37.81 8.65
C LEU A 258 25.65 38.82 7.51
N ASP A 259 24.62 39.64 7.60
CA ASP A 259 24.38 40.78 6.73
C ASP A 259 24.04 41.98 7.63
N ILE A 260 24.91 42.98 7.67
CA ILE A 260 24.77 44.14 8.54
C ILE A 260 25.34 45.40 7.87
N THR A 261 24.78 46.55 8.22
CA THR A 261 25.34 47.86 7.85
C THR A 261 25.97 48.50 9.07
N LEU A 262 27.25 48.89 8.96
CA LEU A 262 28.07 49.49 10.02
C LEU A 262 28.57 50.89 9.65
#